data_AF-A0A944IPJ6-F1
#
_entry.id   AF-A0A944IPJ6-F1
#
_cell.length_a   1.000
_cell.length_b   1.000
_cell.length_c   1.000
_cell.angle_alpha   90.00
_cell.angle_beta   90.00
_cell.angle_gamma   90.00
#
_symmetry.space_group_name_H-M   'P 1'
#
loop_
_entity.id
_entity.type
_entity.pdbx_description
1 polymer ?
#
loop_
_entity_poly.entity_id
_entity_poly.type
_entity_poly.pdbx_seq_one_letter_code
_entity_poly.pdbx_strand_id
1 'polypeptide(L)'
;MSGTLFAQENYKTLVYEGNQKFNGKNYDGASSKYMEAIKSNEKDFTAHYNLGNALYKNKKYEEARTEFEKAQKLSQTLPDKAAALYNLGNTYMQMNQPDKAAYFYKQSLKQDPYNEATRKNYEIAKLKEKESQQKKNQQSKSGKGGGGKDQQQNDDQKGNPKDQKQDQGKGQQNQGESQQNNNPDQNQNNEGKMPKDLENAILNKVSEKEKETAKRILNKDSYSMPESNEKDW
;
A
#
# COMPACT_ATOMS: atom_id res chain seq x y z
N MET A 1 -2.75 22.16 43.56
CA MET A 1 -2.27 22.21 42.16
C MET A 1 -1.51 20.94 41.72
N SER A 2 -1.64 19.80 42.42
CA SER A 2 -0.73 18.65 42.19
C SER A 2 -1.23 17.57 41.21
N GLY A 3 -2.53 17.48 40.93
CA GLY A 3 -3.09 16.37 40.13
C GLY A 3 -2.65 16.31 38.67
N THR A 4 -2.47 17.47 38.02
CA THR A 4 -2.12 17.55 36.60
C THR A 4 -0.66 17.16 36.34
N LEU A 5 0.24 17.48 37.28
CA LEU A 5 1.67 17.17 37.16
C LEU A 5 1.92 15.65 37.26
N PHE A 6 1.25 14.97 38.20
CA PHE A 6 1.34 13.51 38.32
C PHE A 6 0.78 12.76 37.11
N ALA A 7 -0.31 13.24 36.51
CA ALA A 7 -0.86 12.64 35.28
C ALA A 7 0.09 12.82 34.07
N GLN A 8 0.76 13.97 33.97
CA GLN A 8 1.72 14.25 32.90
C GLN A 8 3.01 13.44 33.02
N GLU A 9 3.53 13.25 34.24
CA GLU A 9 4.68 12.38 34.51
C GLU A 9 4.37 10.91 34.24
N ASN A 10 3.16 10.45 34.57
CA ASN A 10 2.70 9.11 34.25
C ASN A 10 2.60 8.87 32.74
N TYR A 11 2.06 9.83 31.97
CA TYR A 11 1.98 9.74 30.51
C TYR A 11 3.35 9.54 29.85
N LYS A 12 4.33 10.40 30.18
CA LYS A 12 5.67 10.32 29.59
C LYS A 12 6.34 8.97 29.90
N THR A 13 6.19 8.49 31.13
CA THR A 13 6.71 7.18 31.55
C THR A 13 6.10 6.04 30.72
N LEU A 14 4.77 6.06 30.51
CA LEU A 14 4.08 5.05 29.71
C LEU A 14 4.52 5.06 28.24
N VAL A 15 4.68 6.25 27.64
CA VAL A 15 5.21 6.38 26.28
C VAL A 15 6.64 5.84 26.20
N TYR A 16 7.50 6.20 27.17
CA TYR A 16 8.87 5.71 27.23
C TYR A 16 8.93 4.18 27.34
N GLU A 17 8.18 3.57 28.26
CA GLU A 17 8.09 2.11 28.40
C GLU A 17 7.60 1.43 27.11
N GLY A 18 6.60 2.04 26.45
CA GLY A 18 6.11 1.60 25.15
C GLY A 18 7.23 1.63 24.09
N ASN A 19 8.01 2.70 24.04
CA ASN A 19 9.14 2.86 23.11
C ASN A 19 10.22 1.80 23.36
N GLN A 20 10.54 1.52 24.63
CA GLN A 20 11.51 0.47 25.00
C GLN A 20 11.05 -0.90 24.52
N LYS A 21 9.77 -1.25 24.76
CA LYS A 21 9.19 -2.51 24.27
C LYS A 21 9.16 -2.58 22.75
N PHE A 22 8.83 -1.47 22.08
CA PHE A 22 8.83 -1.38 20.62
C PHE A 22 10.23 -1.63 20.04
N ASN A 23 11.25 -1.00 20.61
CA ASN A 23 12.65 -1.21 20.21
C ASN A 23 13.11 -2.64 20.45
N GLY A 24 12.64 -3.26 21.54
CA GLY A 24 12.80 -4.69 21.82
C GLY A 24 11.97 -5.62 20.94
N LYS A 25 11.26 -5.09 19.92
CA LYS A 25 10.33 -5.81 19.02
C LYS A 25 9.15 -6.50 19.73
N ASN A 26 8.92 -6.19 21.01
CA ASN A 26 7.72 -6.61 21.73
C ASN A 26 6.57 -5.66 21.40
N TYR A 27 6.00 -5.82 20.21
CA TYR A 27 4.97 -4.90 19.70
C TYR A 27 3.64 -4.99 20.45
N ASP A 28 3.25 -6.16 20.94
CA ASP A 28 2.03 -6.28 21.76
C ASP A 28 2.22 -5.58 23.11
N GLY A 29 3.36 -5.78 23.78
CA GLY A 29 3.66 -5.05 25.01
C GLY A 29 3.79 -3.54 24.81
N ALA A 30 4.36 -3.10 23.68
CA ALA A 30 4.40 -1.69 23.31
C ALA A 30 2.98 -1.13 23.12
N SER A 31 2.12 -1.86 22.41
CA SER A 31 0.73 -1.49 22.17
C SER A 31 -0.04 -1.32 23.49
N SER A 32 0.13 -2.24 24.45
CA SER A 32 -0.49 -2.11 25.78
C SER A 32 -0.09 -0.82 26.49
N LYS A 33 1.20 -0.45 26.44
CA LYS A 33 1.70 0.77 27.08
C LYS A 33 1.22 2.04 26.40
N TYR A 34 1.15 2.07 25.08
CA TYR A 34 0.56 3.21 24.38
C TYR A 34 -0.95 3.34 24.63
N MET A 35 -1.68 2.23 24.77
CA MET A 35 -3.10 2.27 25.17
C MET A 35 -3.28 2.83 26.59
N GLU A 36 -2.42 2.47 27.53
CA GLU A 36 -2.40 3.09 28.87
C GLU A 36 -2.11 4.60 28.78
N ALA A 37 -1.14 5.00 27.95
CA ALA A 37 -0.82 6.42 27.72
C ALA A 37 -2.02 7.19 27.13
N ILE A 38 -2.73 6.62 26.16
CA ILE A 38 -3.95 7.21 25.57
C ILE A 38 -5.03 7.42 26.63
N LYS A 39 -5.23 6.47 27.55
CA LYS A 39 -6.20 6.64 28.65
C LYS A 39 -5.86 7.83 29.56
N SER A 40 -4.57 8.14 29.70
CA SER A 40 -4.11 9.29 30.48
C SER A 40 -4.21 10.61 29.70
N ASN A 41 -4.05 10.58 28.38
CA ASN A 41 -4.17 11.74 27.50
C ASN A 41 -4.68 11.34 26.10
N GLU A 42 -5.99 11.39 25.91
CA GLU A 42 -6.67 10.91 24.69
C GLU A 42 -6.45 11.81 23.46
N LYS A 43 -5.97 13.04 23.65
CA LYS A 43 -5.80 14.02 22.57
C LYS A 43 -4.34 14.19 22.15
N ASP A 44 -3.48 13.25 22.53
CA ASP A 44 -2.07 13.29 22.21
C ASP A 44 -1.75 12.62 20.87
N PHE A 45 -1.01 13.33 20.02
CA PHE A 45 -0.54 12.79 18.74
C PHE A 45 0.40 11.59 18.91
N THR A 46 1.38 11.69 19.81
CA THR A 46 2.49 10.74 19.95
C THR A 46 1.98 9.37 20.36
N ALA A 47 1.06 9.29 21.33
CA ALA A 47 0.56 7.99 21.79
C ALA A 47 -0.24 7.25 20.69
N HIS A 48 -1.13 7.94 19.97
CA HIS A 48 -1.87 7.36 18.84
C HIS A 48 -0.93 6.98 17.69
N TYR A 49 0.04 7.82 17.35
CA TYR A 49 1.03 7.55 16.31
C TYR A 49 1.89 6.32 16.64
N ASN A 50 2.38 6.22 17.87
CA ASN A 50 3.20 5.10 18.31
C ASN A 50 2.42 3.79 18.46
N LEU A 51 1.17 3.85 18.92
CA LEU A 51 0.27 2.70 18.88
C LEU A 51 0.04 2.20 17.46
N GLY A 52 -0.23 3.11 16.51
CA GLY A 52 -0.34 2.78 15.09
C GLY A 52 0.91 2.07 14.56
N ASN A 53 2.11 2.55 14.92
CA ASN A 53 3.37 1.92 14.53
C ASN A 53 3.51 0.51 15.10
N ALA A 54 3.19 0.31 16.39
CA ALA A 54 3.26 -1.01 17.03
C ALA A 54 2.29 -2.00 16.37
N LEU A 55 1.05 -1.58 16.12
CA LEU A 55 0.03 -2.38 15.43
C LEU A 55 0.46 -2.73 14.00
N TYR A 56 1.01 -1.75 13.26
CA TYR A 56 1.53 -1.97 11.91
C TYR A 56 2.65 -3.00 11.89
N LYS A 57 3.62 -2.90 12.81
CA LYS A 57 4.71 -3.89 12.92
C LYS A 57 4.20 -5.27 13.34
N ASN A 58 3.08 -5.33 14.07
CA ASN A 58 2.39 -6.57 14.40
C ASN A 58 1.39 -7.04 13.32
N LYS A 59 1.42 -6.45 12.12
CA LYS A 59 0.55 -6.77 10.98
C LYS A 59 -0.96 -6.58 11.23
N LYS A 60 -1.31 -5.85 12.29
CA LYS A 60 -2.68 -5.45 12.67
C LYS A 60 -3.07 -4.19 11.91
N TYR A 61 -3.17 -4.31 10.58
CA TYR A 61 -3.20 -3.14 9.68
C TYR A 61 -4.49 -2.31 9.78
N GLU A 62 -5.64 -2.94 10.03
CA GLU A 62 -6.91 -2.22 10.16
C GLU A 62 -6.95 -1.40 11.47
N GLU A 63 -6.44 -1.96 12.57
CA GLU A 63 -6.29 -1.21 13.82
C GLU A 63 -5.23 -0.11 13.66
N ALA A 64 -4.09 -0.40 13.02
CA ALA A 64 -3.05 0.59 12.75
C ALA A 64 -3.60 1.78 11.94
N ARG A 65 -4.42 1.51 10.91
CA ARG A 65 -5.08 2.55 10.12
C ARG A 65 -5.92 3.47 11.02
N THR A 66 -6.75 2.87 11.87
CA THR A 66 -7.64 3.62 12.78
C THR A 66 -6.83 4.54 13.71
N GLU A 67 -5.72 4.07 14.24
CA GLU A 67 -4.86 4.86 15.13
C GLU A 67 -4.08 5.94 14.37
N PHE A 68 -3.61 5.67 13.16
CA PHE A 68 -2.99 6.69 12.32
C PHE A 68 -3.98 7.76 11.83
N GLU A 69 -5.25 7.42 11.60
CA GLU A 69 -6.31 8.40 11.30
C GLU A 69 -6.56 9.34 12.48
N LYS A 70 -6.55 8.80 13.71
CA LYS A 70 -6.62 9.63 14.94
C LYS A 70 -5.39 10.51 15.06
N ALA A 71 -4.19 9.96 14.89
CA ALA A 71 -2.94 10.74 14.90
C ALA A 71 -2.97 11.85 13.84
N GLN A 72 -3.42 11.58 12.62
CA GLN A 72 -3.58 12.62 11.59
C GLN A 72 -4.51 13.76 12.07
N LYS A 73 -5.64 13.44 12.71
CA LYS A 73 -6.59 14.45 13.23
C LYS A 73 -6.01 15.27 14.39
N LEU A 74 -5.16 14.64 15.22
CA LEU A 74 -4.54 15.27 16.38
C LEU A 74 -3.22 16.00 16.06
N SER A 75 -2.67 15.81 14.86
CA SER A 75 -1.42 16.45 14.45
C SER A 75 -1.48 17.98 14.55
N GLN A 76 -0.47 18.57 15.20
CA GLN A 76 -0.38 20.02 15.40
C GLN A 76 0.68 20.68 14.51
N THR A 77 1.63 19.89 14.00
CA THR A 77 2.71 20.39 13.14
C THR A 77 2.68 19.76 11.75
N LEU A 78 3.26 20.45 10.76
CA LEU A 78 3.39 19.91 9.40
C LEU A 78 4.15 18.57 9.38
N PRO A 79 5.28 18.38 10.13
CA PRO A 79 5.94 17.09 10.23
C PRO A 79 5.07 15.96 10.79
N ASP A 80 4.31 16.22 11.86
CA ASP A 80 3.44 15.21 12.48
C ASP A 80 2.36 14.75 11.48
N LYS A 81 1.75 15.73 10.81
CA LYS A 81 0.75 15.48 9.77
C LYS A 81 1.34 14.70 8.59
N ALA A 82 2.54 15.07 8.14
CA ALA A 82 3.26 14.36 7.08
C ALA A 82 3.52 12.90 7.44
N ALA A 83 3.98 12.65 8.67
CA ALA A 83 4.31 11.32 9.18
C ALA A 83 3.07 10.42 9.32
N ALA A 84 1.97 10.93 9.89
CA ALA A 84 0.72 10.18 9.99
C ALA A 84 0.15 9.82 8.61
N LEU A 85 0.16 10.77 7.67
CA LEU A 85 -0.28 10.54 6.28
C LEU A 85 0.62 9.53 5.56
N TYR A 86 1.93 9.59 5.77
CA TYR A 86 2.87 8.61 5.22
C TYR A 86 2.55 7.19 5.72
N ASN A 87 2.35 7.03 7.03
CA ASN A 87 2.04 5.74 7.63
C ASN A 87 0.65 5.21 7.25
N LEU A 88 -0.34 6.08 7.01
CA LEU A 88 -1.60 5.67 6.38
C LEU A 88 -1.34 5.11 4.98
N GLY A 89 -0.51 5.77 4.18
CA GLY A 89 -0.09 5.27 2.87
C GLY A 89 0.54 3.87 2.96
N ASN A 90 1.50 3.68 3.86
CA ASN A 90 2.15 2.39 4.12
C ASN A 90 1.11 1.32 4.54
N THR A 91 0.19 1.68 5.42
CA THR A 91 -0.85 0.78 5.93
C THR A 91 -1.79 0.32 4.81
N TYR A 92 -2.24 1.23 3.94
CA TYR A 92 -3.06 0.85 2.78
C TYR A 92 -2.30 0.01 1.75
N MET A 93 -0.98 0.20 1.60
CA MET A 93 -0.17 -0.70 0.76
C MET A 93 -0.18 -2.14 1.30
N GLN A 94 -0.04 -2.31 2.61
CA GLN A 94 -0.10 -3.64 3.24
C GLN A 94 -1.49 -4.28 3.14
N MET A 95 -2.54 -3.45 3.16
CA MET A 95 -3.92 -3.90 2.93
C MET A 95 -4.26 -4.15 1.45
N ASN A 96 -3.27 -4.08 0.55
CA ASN A 96 -3.43 -4.24 -0.90
C ASN A 96 -4.45 -3.25 -1.52
N GLN A 97 -4.47 -2.01 -1.01
CA GLN A 97 -5.30 -0.90 -1.49
C GLN A 97 -4.41 0.23 -2.05
N PRO A 98 -3.74 0.00 -3.20
CA PRO A 98 -2.73 0.91 -3.74
C PRO A 98 -3.29 2.28 -4.18
N ASP A 99 -4.55 2.33 -4.56
CA ASP A 99 -5.28 3.58 -4.89
C ASP A 99 -5.35 4.52 -3.68
N LYS A 100 -5.76 3.99 -2.52
CA LYS A 100 -5.80 4.75 -1.27
C LYS A 100 -4.40 5.09 -0.77
N ALA A 101 -3.46 4.16 -0.88
CA ALA A 101 -2.07 4.42 -0.53
C ALA A 101 -1.50 5.62 -1.31
N ALA A 102 -1.69 5.65 -2.63
CA ALA A 102 -1.24 6.75 -3.47
C ALA A 102 -1.89 8.09 -3.06
N TYR A 103 -3.18 8.08 -2.70
CA TYR A 103 -3.84 9.27 -2.16
C TYR A 103 -3.13 9.80 -0.90
N PHE A 104 -2.89 8.94 0.10
CA PHE A 104 -2.29 9.36 1.37
C PHE A 104 -0.83 9.79 1.23
N TYR A 105 -0.01 9.10 0.43
CA TYR A 105 1.35 9.57 0.13
C TYR A 105 1.35 10.91 -0.57
N LYS A 106 0.43 11.15 -1.51
CA LYS A 106 0.28 12.47 -2.15
C LYS A 106 -0.06 13.56 -1.13
N GLN A 107 -0.94 13.28 -0.15
CA GLN A 107 -1.23 14.26 0.90
C GLN A 107 -0.01 14.48 1.82
N SER A 108 0.75 13.44 2.13
CA SER A 108 2.00 13.54 2.91
C SER A 108 3.03 14.43 2.20
N LEU A 109 3.23 14.25 0.89
CA LEU A 109 4.13 15.10 0.08
C LEU A 109 3.68 16.56 -0.02
N LYS A 110 2.40 16.87 0.19
CA LYS A 110 1.97 18.28 0.30
C LYS A 110 2.43 18.93 1.61
N GLN A 111 2.65 18.14 2.66
CA GLN A 111 3.16 18.63 3.95
C GLN A 111 4.69 18.63 3.98
N ASP A 112 5.33 17.65 3.33
CA ASP A 112 6.79 17.54 3.18
C ASP A 112 7.17 17.17 1.72
N PRO A 113 7.32 18.18 0.84
CA PRO A 113 7.59 17.95 -0.60
C PRO A 113 8.94 17.29 -0.91
N TYR A 114 9.89 17.37 0.01
CA TYR A 114 11.26 16.88 -0.17
C TYR A 114 11.46 15.47 0.39
N ASN A 115 10.40 14.84 0.91
CA ASN A 115 10.45 13.47 1.39
C ASN A 115 10.61 12.46 0.24
N GLU A 116 11.86 12.09 -0.06
CA GLU A 116 12.17 11.12 -1.09
C GLU A 116 11.57 9.73 -0.83
N ALA A 117 11.44 9.31 0.44
CA ALA A 117 10.88 8.01 0.76
C ALA A 117 9.38 7.97 0.43
N THR A 118 8.64 8.99 0.85
CA THR A 118 7.23 9.15 0.48
C THR A 118 7.03 9.24 -1.03
N ARG A 119 7.92 9.95 -1.75
CA ARG A 119 7.86 10.06 -3.22
C ARG A 119 8.01 8.69 -3.89
N LYS A 120 8.99 7.90 -3.48
CA LYS A 120 9.21 6.55 -4.01
C LYS A 120 8.01 5.64 -3.71
N ASN A 121 7.50 5.67 -2.48
CA ASN A 121 6.34 4.84 -2.11
C ASN A 121 5.08 5.28 -2.87
N TYR A 122 4.90 6.57 -3.15
CA TYR A 122 3.84 7.08 -4.01
C TYR A 122 3.94 6.53 -5.43
N GLU A 123 5.12 6.54 -6.04
CA GLU A 123 5.36 5.99 -7.38
C GLU A 123 5.05 4.49 -7.43
N ILE A 124 5.52 3.73 -6.44
CA ILE A 124 5.22 2.29 -6.31
C ILE A 124 3.71 2.07 -6.18
N ALA A 125 3.01 2.86 -5.35
CA ALA A 125 1.57 2.76 -5.20
C ALA A 125 0.83 3.05 -6.52
N LYS A 126 1.23 4.07 -7.28
CA LYS A 126 0.63 4.38 -8.59
C LYS A 126 0.87 3.28 -9.63
N LEU A 127 2.01 2.60 -9.60
CA LEU A 127 2.26 1.45 -10.47
C LEU A 127 1.33 0.28 -10.11
N LYS A 128 1.24 -0.09 -8.82
CA LYS A 128 0.34 -1.16 -8.37
C LYS A 128 -1.14 -0.86 -8.64
N GLU A 129 -1.54 0.40 -8.53
CA GLU A 129 -2.90 0.85 -8.88
C GLU A 129 -3.20 0.58 -10.36
N LYS A 130 -2.29 0.95 -11.28
CA LYS A 130 -2.43 0.69 -12.73
C LYS A 130 -2.50 -0.81 -13.03
N GLU A 131 -1.61 -1.61 -12.44
CA GLU A 131 -1.64 -3.07 -12.59
C GLU A 131 -2.98 -3.66 -12.13
N SER A 132 -3.52 -3.18 -11.02
CA SER A 132 -4.81 -3.64 -10.48
C SER A 132 -5.98 -3.30 -11.41
N GLN A 133 -5.94 -2.14 -12.07
CA GLN A 133 -6.94 -1.73 -13.06
C GLN A 133 -6.83 -2.56 -14.34
N GLN A 134 -5.61 -2.84 -14.82
CA GLN A 134 -5.39 -3.66 -16.02
C GLN A 134 -5.88 -5.09 -15.83
N LYS A 135 -5.62 -5.71 -14.67
CA LYS A 135 -6.12 -7.05 -14.33
C LYS A 135 -7.64 -7.12 -14.36
N LYS A 136 -8.33 -6.13 -13.76
CA LYS A 136 -9.80 -6.04 -13.81
C LYS A 136 -10.33 -5.94 -15.24
N ASN A 137 -9.68 -5.15 -16.09
CA ASN A 137 -10.09 -4.96 -17.49
C ASN A 137 -9.87 -6.22 -18.37
N GLN A 138 -8.84 -7.02 -18.07
CA GLN A 138 -8.62 -8.30 -18.76
C GLN A 138 -9.66 -9.34 -18.35
N GLN A 139 -9.99 -9.41 -17.06
CA GLN A 139 -11.00 -10.33 -16.52
C GLN A 139 -12.41 -10.03 -17.04
N SER A 140 -12.73 -8.76 -17.30
CA SER A 140 -14.00 -8.37 -17.94
C SER A 140 -14.09 -8.70 -19.44
N LYS A 141 -12.95 -8.87 -20.13
CA LYS A 141 -12.94 -9.24 -21.57
C LYS A 141 -13.05 -10.75 -21.79
N SER A 142 -12.56 -11.57 -20.87
CA SER A 142 -12.67 -13.04 -20.94
C SER A 142 -14.05 -13.60 -20.59
N GLY A 143 -14.94 -12.80 -19.99
CA GLY A 143 -16.31 -13.23 -19.63
C GLY A 143 -17.39 -12.98 -20.69
N LYS A 144 -17.05 -12.43 -21.87
CA LYS A 144 -18.01 -11.99 -22.90
C LYS A 144 -17.95 -12.80 -24.20
N GLY A 145 -17.55 -14.07 -24.12
CA GLY A 145 -17.49 -15.00 -25.25
C GLY A 145 -18.15 -16.33 -24.93
N GLY A 146 -19.48 -16.37 -24.86
CA GLY A 146 -20.22 -17.61 -24.63
C GLY A 146 -21.71 -17.36 -24.45
N GLY A 147 -22.46 -17.30 -25.55
CA GLY A 147 -23.91 -17.14 -25.47
C GLY A 147 -24.61 -16.67 -26.74
N GLY A 148 -24.15 -17.07 -27.92
CA GLY A 148 -25.01 -17.07 -29.12
C GLY A 148 -25.87 -18.32 -29.08
N LYS A 149 -27.07 -18.25 -28.49
CA LYS A 149 -28.11 -19.26 -28.72
C LYS A 149 -28.81 -18.86 -30.02
N ASP A 150 -28.47 -19.56 -31.10
CA ASP A 150 -29.31 -19.59 -32.29
C ASP A 150 -30.65 -20.24 -31.91
N GLN A 151 -31.67 -19.41 -31.71
CA GLN A 151 -33.06 -19.85 -31.71
C GLN A 151 -33.46 -20.11 -33.15
N GLN A 152 -33.33 -21.35 -33.59
CA GLN A 152 -33.96 -21.81 -34.82
C GLN A 152 -35.41 -22.21 -34.49
N GLN A 153 -36.34 -21.31 -34.81
CA GLN A 153 -37.77 -21.60 -34.83
C GLN A 153 -38.04 -22.63 -35.93
N ASN A 154 -38.60 -23.78 -35.55
CA ASN A 154 -39.26 -24.70 -36.47
C ASN A 154 -40.68 -24.19 -36.67
N ASP A 155 -40.96 -23.64 -37.85
CA ASP A 155 -42.32 -23.58 -38.38
C ASP A 155 -42.45 -24.62 -39.50
N ASP A 156 -43.32 -25.58 -39.24
CA ASP A 156 -43.76 -26.61 -40.17
C ASP A 156 -44.54 -25.98 -41.32
N GLN A 157 -44.06 -26.15 -42.56
CA GLN A 157 -44.96 -26.23 -43.71
C GLN A 157 -44.38 -27.10 -44.84
N LYS A 158 -45.06 -28.22 -45.06
CA LYS A 158 -44.92 -29.15 -46.19
C LYS A 158 -45.24 -28.46 -47.52
N GLY A 159 -44.41 -28.67 -48.55
CA GLY A 159 -44.77 -28.33 -49.92
C GLY A 159 -43.70 -28.56 -50.99
N ASN A 160 -43.62 -29.80 -51.48
CA ASN A 160 -43.23 -30.25 -52.85
C ASN A 160 -41.82 -29.95 -53.44
N PRO A 161 -41.13 -30.94 -54.04
CA PRO A 161 -39.88 -30.75 -54.78
C PRO A 161 -40.13 -30.60 -56.29
N LYS A 162 -39.49 -29.63 -56.95
CA LYS A 162 -39.31 -29.62 -58.41
C LYS A 162 -38.00 -28.94 -58.82
N ASP A 163 -37.16 -29.76 -59.43
CA ASP A 163 -36.49 -29.58 -60.71
C ASP A 163 -35.55 -28.39 -61.00
N GLN A 164 -34.50 -28.78 -61.77
CA GLN A 164 -33.62 -27.98 -62.64
C GLN A 164 -32.41 -27.32 -61.96
N LYS A 165 -31.21 -27.90 -62.14
CA LYS A 165 -30.30 -27.89 -63.32
C LYS A 165 -29.36 -26.68 -63.33
N GLN A 166 -28.14 -27.00 -63.75
CA GLN A 166 -27.02 -26.17 -64.22
C GLN A 166 -26.02 -25.75 -63.14
N ASP A 167 -24.84 -26.37 -63.04
CA ASP A 167 -23.74 -26.55 -64.02
C ASP A 167 -22.67 -25.45 -63.87
N GLN A 168 -21.42 -25.90 -64.03
CA GLN A 168 -20.14 -25.18 -64.06
C GLN A 168 -19.58 -24.79 -62.68
N GLY A 169 -18.43 -25.28 -62.22
CA GLY A 169 -17.30 -25.89 -62.91
C GLY A 169 -16.03 -25.07 -62.66
N LYS A 170 -14.91 -25.77 -62.44
CA LYS A 170 -13.51 -25.31 -62.21
C LYS A 170 -13.24 -24.90 -60.75
N GLY A 171 -12.42 -25.60 -59.96
CA GLY A 171 -11.32 -26.51 -60.28
C GLY A 171 -10.02 -25.73 -60.47
N GLN A 172 -9.20 -25.64 -59.42
CA GLN A 172 -7.73 -25.63 -59.54
C GLN A 172 -7.07 -25.89 -58.17
N GLN A 173 -6.54 -27.10 -58.04
CA GLN A 173 -5.40 -27.43 -57.19
C GLN A 173 -4.11 -27.12 -57.95
N ASN A 174 -3.11 -26.58 -57.25
CA ASN A 174 -1.70 -27.00 -57.23
C ASN A 174 -0.97 -26.06 -56.26
N GLN A 175 -0.49 -26.52 -55.10
CA GLN A 175 0.83 -27.14 -54.88
C GLN A 175 2.01 -26.33 -55.45
N GLY A 176 2.87 -25.89 -54.52
CA GLY A 176 4.17 -25.28 -54.75
C GLY A 176 4.89 -25.14 -53.42
N GLU A 177 5.97 -25.90 -53.25
CA GLU A 177 6.71 -26.18 -52.02
C GLU A 177 7.59 -25.03 -51.51
N SER A 178 7.85 -25.11 -50.19
CA SER A 178 9.10 -24.83 -49.48
C SER A 178 9.77 -23.45 -49.61
N GLN A 179 9.84 -22.72 -48.48
CA GLN A 179 11.13 -22.31 -47.92
C GLN A 179 11.09 -22.36 -46.38
N GLN A 180 11.98 -23.19 -45.83
CA GLN A 180 12.45 -23.13 -44.45
C GLN A 180 12.94 -21.72 -44.14
N ASN A 181 12.41 -21.11 -43.08
CA ASN A 181 13.19 -20.13 -42.34
C ASN A 181 13.03 -20.41 -40.85
N ASN A 182 14.10 -20.95 -40.27
CA ASN A 182 14.28 -21.05 -38.84
C ASN A 182 14.43 -19.65 -38.27
N ASN A 183 13.53 -19.22 -37.38
CA ASN A 183 13.97 -18.45 -36.23
C ASN A 183 13.01 -18.64 -35.04
N PRO A 184 13.53 -18.91 -33.83
CA PRO A 184 12.71 -19.25 -32.69
C PRO A 184 12.09 -18.02 -32.04
N ASP A 185 10.85 -18.23 -31.63
CA ASP A 185 10.16 -17.62 -30.49
C ASP A 185 11.08 -16.89 -29.49
N GLN A 186 10.93 -15.56 -29.40
CA GLN A 186 10.97 -14.87 -28.11
C GLN A 186 10.29 -13.50 -28.20
N ASN A 187 9.01 -13.54 -27.87
CA ASN A 187 8.15 -12.43 -27.48
C ASN A 187 8.82 -11.58 -26.36
N GLN A 188 9.59 -10.56 -26.73
CA GLN A 188 10.05 -9.52 -25.80
C GLN A 188 8.91 -8.54 -25.52
N ASN A 189 8.00 -8.94 -24.65
CA ASN A 189 7.08 -8.04 -23.96
C ASN A 189 7.32 -8.19 -22.46
N ASN A 190 8.38 -7.54 -21.98
CA ASN A 190 8.74 -7.49 -20.56
C ASN A 190 8.93 -6.03 -20.09
N GLU A 191 8.16 -5.09 -20.64
CA GLU A 191 8.12 -3.71 -20.18
C GLU A 191 6.98 -3.51 -19.18
N GLY A 192 7.33 -3.55 -17.89
CA GLY A 192 6.38 -3.20 -16.82
C GLY A 192 6.70 -3.76 -15.44
N LYS A 193 7.64 -4.71 -15.31
CA LYS A 193 8.08 -5.20 -13.99
C LYS A 193 9.33 -4.45 -13.54
N MET A 194 9.22 -3.73 -12.42
CA MET A 194 10.40 -3.22 -11.71
C MET A 194 11.31 -4.42 -11.36
N PRO A 195 12.61 -4.37 -11.68
CA PRO A 195 13.52 -5.46 -11.35
C PRO A 195 13.43 -5.79 -9.85
N LYS A 196 13.27 -7.07 -9.49
CA LYS A 196 13.12 -7.51 -8.09
C LYS A 196 14.27 -7.02 -7.20
N ASP A 197 15.46 -6.86 -7.77
CA ASP A 197 16.63 -6.35 -7.08
C ASP A 197 16.50 -4.86 -6.76
N LEU A 198 15.84 -4.09 -7.63
CA LEU A 198 15.51 -2.68 -7.38
C LEU A 198 14.41 -2.57 -6.31
N GLU A 199 13.39 -3.44 -6.35
CA GLU A 199 12.37 -3.53 -5.31
C GLU A 199 12.98 -3.85 -3.93
N ASN A 200 13.86 -4.86 -3.86
CA ASN A 200 14.55 -5.25 -2.64
C ASN A 200 15.53 -4.18 -2.14
N ALA A 201 16.26 -3.52 -3.05
CA ALA A 201 17.15 -2.41 -2.70
C ALA A 201 16.39 -1.19 -2.17
N ILE A 202 15.20 -0.90 -2.71
CA ILE A 202 14.31 0.16 -2.21
C ILE A 202 13.79 -0.22 -0.82
N LEU A 203 13.26 -1.44 -0.64
CA LEU A 203 12.75 -1.91 0.66
C LEU A 203 13.81 -1.90 1.76
N ASN A 204 15.05 -2.29 1.45
CA ASN A 204 16.15 -2.28 2.41
C ASN A 204 16.58 -0.85 2.81
N LYS A 205 16.58 0.10 1.87
CA LYS A 205 16.95 1.50 2.15
C LYS A 205 15.84 2.29 2.85
N VAL A 206 14.58 1.89 2.66
CA VAL A 206 13.40 2.47 3.34
C VAL A 206 13.37 2.09 4.82
N SER A 207 13.67 0.84 5.17
CA SER A 207 13.77 0.36 6.57
C SER A 207 14.70 1.24 7.44
N GLU A 208 15.89 1.57 6.94
CA GLU A 208 16.88 2.33 7.72
C GLU A 208 16.51 3.82 7.86
N LYS A 209 15.95 4.44 6.81
CA LYS A 209 15.53 5.86 6.85
C LYS A 209 14.24 6.07 7.66
N GLU A 210 13.35 5.07 7.66
CA GLU A 210 12.20 5.00 8.57
C GLU A 210 12.66 4.86 10.02
N LYS A 211 13.72 4.09 10.31
CA LYS A 211 14.32 4.05 11.65
C LYS A 211 14.88 5.39 12.07
N GLU A 212 15.52 6.17 11.19
CA GLU A 212 16.01 7.51 11.54
C GLU A 212 14.88 8.52 11.81
N THR A 213 13.81 8.45 11.02
CA THR A 213 12.65 9.33 11.22
C THR A 213 11.88 8.93 12.48
N ALA A 214 11.70 7.62 12.70
CA ALA A 214 11.15 7.09 13.95
C ALA A 214 12.04 7.46 15.14
N LYS A 215 13.37 7.32 15.04
CA LYS A 215 14.33 7.77 16.06
C LYS A 215 14.22 9.26 16.32
N ARG A 216 14.07 10.11 15.29
CA ARG A 216 13.90 11.56 15.47
C ARG A 216 12.59 11.88 16.17
N ILE A 217 11.49 11.22 15.83
CA ILE A 217 10.19 11.42 16.48
C ILE A 217 10.23 10.89 17.93
N LEU A 218 10.81 9.72 18.16
CA LEU A 218 11.00 9.12 19.49
C LEU A 218 11.95 9.95 20.37
N ASN A 219 12.98 10.58 19.79
CA ASN A 219 13.95 11.39 20.51
C ASN A 219 13.54 12.87 20.68
N LYS A 220 12.54 13.36 19.92
CA LYS A 220 12.06 14.74 20.05
C LYS A 220 11.34 14.97 21.39
N ASP A 221 10.85 13.90 22.02
CA ASP A 221 10.27 13.91 23.37
C ASP A 221 11.30 13.57 24.47
N SER A 222 12.59 13.41 24.15
CA SER A 222 13.64 12.96 25.08
C SER A 222 14.82 13.94 25.24
N TYR A 223 14.57 15.24 25.38
CA TYR A 223 15.57 16.17 25.92
C TYR A 223 14.95 17.23 26.84
N SER A 224 14.95 16.94 28.14
CA SER A 224 15.49 17.85 29.16
C SER A 224 15.68 17.04 30.45
N MET A 225 16.84 16.39 30.58
CA MET A 225 17.39 16.14 31.91
C MET A 225 18.04 17.47 32.35
N PRO A 226 17.69 18.03 33.51
CA PRO A 226 18.37 19.22 34.00
C PRO A 226 19.84 18.88 34.22
N GLU A 227 20.75 19.71 33.70
CA GLU A 227 22.16 19.68 34.07
C GLU A 227 22.26 19.78 35.59
N SER A 228 22.90 18.79 36.20
CA SER A 228 23.31 18.89 37.60
C SER A 228 24.40 19.95 37.68
N ASN A 229 24.06 21.10 38.27
CA ASN A 229 25.01 22.14 38.61
C ASN A 229 25.91 21.64 39.74
N GLU A 230 26.96 20.88 39.42
CA GLU A 230 28.11 20.76 40.32
C GLU A 230 28.90 22.06 40.21
N LYS A 231 28.67 22.96 41.18
CA LYS A 231 29.56 24.08 41.43
C LYS A 231 30.81 23.53 42.10
N ASP A 232 31.93 23.58 41.39
CA ASP A 232 33.25 23.61 42.02
C ASP A 232 33.39 24.92 42.80
N TRP A 233 33.25 24.82 44.13
CA TRP A 233 34.08 25.47 45.15
C TRP A 233 33.82 24.86 46.52
#